data_AF-A0A1F6H6V7-F1
#
_entry.id   AF-A0A1F6H6V7-F1
#
_cell.length_a   1.000
_cell.length_b   1.000
_cell.length_c   1.000
_cell.angle_alpha   90.00
_cell.angle_beta   90.00
_cell.angle_gamma   90.00
#
_symmetry.space_group_name_H-M   'P 1'
#
loop_
_entity.id
_entity.type
_entity.pdbx_description
1 polymer ?
#
loop_
_entity_poly.entity_id
_entity_poly.type
_entity_poly.pdbx_seq_one_letter_code
_entity_poly.pdbx_strand_id
1 'polypeptide(L)' 'MILNIIEVIIAALLIGAILIQSQGAGLGSSFGGGGEFYRSKRSVEKLLVYATIFLASVFAIFSILLLVTR' A
#
# COMPACT_ATOMS: atom_id res chain seq x y z
N MET A 1 15.15 17.07 -11.68
CA MET A 1 14.49 17.77 -10.54
C MET A 1 13.01 17.45 -10.44
N ILE A 2 12.24 17.59 -11.53
CA ILE A 2 10.80 17.25 -11.58
C ILE A 2 10.52 15.77 -11.22
N LEU A 3 11.31 14.82 -11.75
CA LEU A 3 11.16 13.38 -11.45
C LEU A 3 11.31 13.05 -9.95
N ASN A 4 12.26 13.69 -9.26
CA ASN A 4 12.46 13.49 -7.82
C ASN A 4 11.25 13.94 -7.00
N ILE A 5 10.63 15.07 -7.39
CA ILE A 5 9.45 15.60 -6.69
C ILE A 5 8.28 14.63 -6.85
N ILE A 6 8.08 14.10 -8.07
CA ILE A 6 7.05 13.11 -8.37
C ILE A 6 7.27 11.83 -7.55
N GLU A 7 8.50 11.33 -7.49
CA GLU A 7 8.82 10.10 -6.75
C GLU A 7 8.60 10.25 -5.25
N VAL A 8 8.97 11.39 -4.66
CA VAL A 8 8.72 11.68 -3.24
C VAL A 8 7.22 11.73 -2.93
N ILE A 9 6.40 12.31 -3.81
CA ILE A 9 4.94 12.35 -3.64
C ILE A 9 4.35 10.93 -3.71
N ILE A 10 4.78 10.12 -4.68
CA ILE A 10 4.31 8.73 -4.82
C ILE A 10 4.70 7.91 -3.59
N ALA A 11 5.93 8.07 -3.09
CA ALA A 11 6.40 7.41 -1.87
C ALA A 11 5.53 7.76 -0.65
N ALA A 12 5.24 9.05 -0.44
CA ALA A 12 4.42 9.51 0.68
C ALA A 12 2.99 8.94 0.64
N LEU A 13 2.37 8.93 -0.55
CA LEU A 13 1.05 8.34 -0.76
C LEU A 13 1.05 6.82 -0.49
N LEU A 14 2.10 6.13 -0.92
CA LEU A 14 2.27 4.71 -0.72
C LEU A 14 2.44 4.34 0.76
N ILE A 15 3.26 5.10 1.49
CA ILE A 15 3.42 4.95 2.94
C ILE A 15 2.07 5.15 3.63
N GLY A 16 1.36 6.25 3.31
CA GLY A 16 0.03 6.52 3.86
C GLY A 16 -0.97 5.41 3.60
N ALA A 17 -1.01 4.87 2.38
CA ALA A 17 -1.86 3.75 2.01
C ALA A 17 -1.53 2.49 2.83
N ILE A 18 -0.25 2.14 2.97
CA ILE A 18 0.19 0.94 3.73
C ILE A 18 -0.18 1.07 5.21
N LEU A 19 0.00 2.25 5.81
CA LEU A 19 -0.34 2.48 7.22
C LEU A 19 -1.84 2.26 7.49
N ILE A 20 -2.71 2.72 6.58
CA ILE A 20 -4.16 2.50 6.67
C ILE A 20 -4.52 1.01 6.57
N GLN A 21 -3.79 0.23 5.74
CA GLN A 21 -4.01 -1.22 5.60
C GLN A 21 -3.51 -2.03 6.80
N SER A 22 -2.47 -1.56 7.51
CA SER A 22 -1.85 -2.30 8.61
C SER A 22 -2.79 -2.62 9.78
N GLN A 23 -3.88 -1.86 9.93
CA GLN A 23 -4.87 -2.05 11.00
C GLN A 23 -5.72 -3.32 10.85
N GLY A 24 -5.82 -3.91 9.65
CA GLY A 24 -6.60 -5.13 9.39
C GLY A 24 -5.75 -6.42 9.33
N ALA A 25 -4.45 -6.30 9.09
CA ALA A 25 -3.55 -7.43 8.79
C ALA A 25 -2.63 -7.83 9.96
N GLY A 26 -3.06 -7.62 11.21
CA GLY A 26 -2.27 -7.97 12.39
C GLY A 26 -2.19 -9.48 12.66
N LEU A 27 -1.13 -9.90 13.36
CA LEU A 27 -0.89 -11.30 13.79
C LEU A 27 -2.10 -11.94 14.48
N GLY A 28 -2.97 -11.14 15.14
CA GLY A 28 -4.22 -11.62 15.74
C GLY A 28 -5.17 -12.33 14.77
N SER A 29 -5.14 -11.99 13.47
CA SER A 29 -5.90 -12.68 12.41
C SER A 29 -5.32 -14.06 12.06
N SER A 30 -4.00 -14.24 12.20
CA SER A 30 -3.28 -15.47 11.85
C SER A 30 -3.15 -16.46 13.02
N PHE A 31 -3.37 -15.99 14.26
CA PHE A 31 -3.25 -16.79 15.49
C PHE A 31 -4.61 -17.12 16.15
N GLY A 32 -5.73 -17.06 15.41
CA GLY A 32 -7.03 -17.55 15.90
C GLY A 32 -7.73 -16.64 16.91
N GLY A 33 -7.46 -15.33 16.88
CA GLY A 33 -8.10 -14.34 17.76
C GLY A 33 -9.55 -14.06 17.37
N GLY A 34 -10.48 -14.85 17.93
CA GLY A 34 -11.80 -14.42 18.42
C GLY A 34 -12.80 -13.84 17.40
N GLY A 35 -13.87 -14.60 17.17
CA GLY A 35 -15.00 -14.21 16.34
C GLY A 35 -15.74 -12.95 16.78
N GLU A 36 -16.67 -12.56 15.89
CA GLU A 36 -17.50 -11.35 15.87
C GLU A 36 -16.88 -10.16 15.11
N PHE A 37 -17.53 -9.77 14.01
CA PHE A 37 -17.36 -8.53 13.23
C PHE A 37 -16.44 -8.43 11.98
N TYR A 38 -15.95 -9.53 11.39
CA TYR A 38 -15.21 -9.48 10.09
C TYR A 38 -16.06 -9.78 8.83
N ARG A 39 -17.38 -9.89 8.94
CA ARG A 39 -18.23 -10.42 7.85
C ARG A 39 -18.75 -9.37 6.85
N SER A 40 -18.41 -8.09 6.98
CA SER A 40 -18.98 -7.02 6.12
C SER A 40 -17.97 -6.10 5.40
N LYS A 41 -16.67 -6.08 5.74
CA LYS A 41 -15.68 -5.17 5.11
C LYS A 41 -14.79 -5.76 4.01
N ARG A 42 -15.08 -7.00 3.57
CA ARG A 42 -14.21 -7.78 2.66
C ARG A 42 -13.95 -7.10 1.30
N SER A 43 -14.86 -6.26 0.81
CA SER A 43 -14.74 -5.61 -0.52
C SER A 43 -13.84 -4.38 -0.52
N VAL A 44 -13.94 -3.53 0.51
CA VAL A 44 -13.14 -2.30 0.61
C VAL A 44 -11.68 -2.63 0.93
N GLU A 45 -11.47 -3.64 1.78
CA GLU A 45 -10.14 -4.10 2.14
C GLU A 45 -9.41 -4.74 0.95
N LYS A 46 -10.09 -5.58 0.15
CA LYS A 46 -9.54 -6.10 -1.11
C LYS A 46 -9.17 -4.98 -2.07
N LEU A 47 -10.04 -3.97 -2.24
CA LEU A 47 -9.79 -2.86 -3.14
C LEU A 47 -8.55 -2.05 -2.71
N LEU A 48 -8.39 -1.77 -1.41
CA LEU A 48 -7.21 -1.09 -0.87
C LEU A 48 -5.92 -1.88 -1.12
N VAL A 49 -5.95 -3.21 -0.98
CA VAL A 49 -4.79 -4.06 -1.27
C VAL A 49 -4.42 -4.00 -2.76
N TYR A 50 -5.39 -4.14 -3.66
CA TYR A 50 -5.12 -4.02 -5.10
C TYR A 50 -4.62 -2.63 -5.50
N ALA A 51 -5.20 -1.58 -4.93
CA ALA A 51 -4.75 -0.20 -5.17
C ALA A 51 -3.30 0.00 -4.73
N THR A 52 -2.90 -0.61 -3.62
CA THR A 52 -1.54 -0.49 -3.08
C THR A 52 -0.52 -1.30 -3.87
N ILE A 53 -0.90 -2.48 -4.35
CA ILE A 53 -0.06 -3.26 -5.28
C ILE A 53 0.18 -2.46 -6.58
N PHE A 54 -0.87 -1.82 -7.10
CA PHE A 54 -0.73 -0.93 -8.26
C PHE A 54 0.19 0.25 -7.97
N LEU A 55 -0.03 0.96 -6.84
CA LEU A 55 0.80 2.09 -6.43
C LEU A 55 2.27 1.69 -6.23
N ALA A 56 2.53 0.52 -5.64
CA ALA A 56 3.86 -0.04 -5.43
C ALA A 56 4.56 -0.38 -6.75
N SER A 57 3.83 -0.94 -7.71
CA SER A 57 4.35 -1.23 -9.04
C SER A 57 4.75 0.05 -9.77
N VAL A 58 3.88 1.07 -9.72
CA VAL A 58 4.17 2.40 -10.30
C VAL A 58 5.39 3.02 -9.61
N PHE A 59 5.43 3.04 -8.28
CA PHE A 59 6.58 3.55 -7.53
C PHE A 59 7.89 2.87 -7.93
N ALA A 60 7.92 1.54 -8.02
CA ALA A 60 9.10 0.79 -8.41
C ALA A 60 9.60 1.15 -9.83
N ILE A 61 8.67 1.28 -10.80
CA ILE A 61 9.01 1.69 -12.17
C ILE A 61 9.63 3.09 -12.18
N PHE A 62 8.99 4.05 -11.50
CA PHE A 62 9.50 5.42 -11.41
C PHE A 62 10.88 5.48 -10.72
N SER A 63 11.09 4.67 -9.68
CA SER A 63 12.35 4.61 -8.95
C SER A 63 13.50 4.08 -9.81
N ILE A 64 13.25 3.03 -10.61
CA ILE A 64 14.22 2.51 -11.57
C ILE A 64 14.50 3.55 -12.67
N LEU A 65 13.46 4.21 -13.17
CA LEU A 65 13.59 5.21 -14.23
C LEU A 65 14.37 6.43 -13.75
N LEU A 66 14.16 6.85 -12.50
CA LEU A 66 14.95 7.90 -11.85
C LEU A 66 16.41 7.47 -11.68
N LEU A 67 16.68 6.23 -11.27
CA LEU A 67 18.04 5.69 -11.14
C LEU A 67 18.78 5.66 -12.49
N VAL A 68 18.12 5.27 -13.57
CA VAL A 68 18.73 5.19 -14.92
C VAL A 68 18.90 6.57 -15.57
N THR A 69 18.00 7.52 -15.29
CA THR A 69 18.04 8.88 -15.84
C THR A 69 19.04 9.78 -15.08
N ARG A 70 19.49 9.35 -13.91
CA ARG A 70 20.45 10.04 -13.05
C ARG A 70 21.87 9.56 -13.32
#